data_AF-A0A2N5VHQ7-F1
#
_entry.id   AF-A0A2N5VHQ7-F1
#
_cell.length_a   1.000
_cell.length_b   1.000
_cell.length_c   1.000
_cell.angle_alpha   90.00
_cell.angle_beta   90.00
_cell.angle_gamma   90.00
#
_symmetry.space_group_name_H-M   'P 1'
#
loop_
_entity.id
_entity.type
_entity.pdbx_description
1 polymer ?
#
loop_
_entity_poly.entity_id
_entity_poly.type
_entity_poly.pdbx_seq_one_letter_code
_entity_poly.pdbx_strand_id
1 'polypeptide(L)'
;MVPEALRHWLAALDHVHQASVGNRSNTFRGTWGYIHVPNQTLLKTLDASKISLEAYQKSLESIKNMEINPFMFLPTIQEEQSKINVIKSQIARVLNLLAEPKDKASAYPTKPCENIEPISHEPPKLHMLKLMDALDNLAKGVRQVFESIMKQTGLSVEKFFGRLQPMDGDLGTVKNFNCLRAQQAPSKFPKNRLDNMFLQLGDAHTLWNIGSAIFTHHFEDSADMTNCGAWQHLEALGSPAEKAIQKKDFTLMINQMEPVFEANVYHFLRVILMSDCDDIGTEKELMTSERWNWTIDECYKTYFSPQARSKPLQGSNTLLLVHDFSTVVEAKRSMKARDVGRLMLIWKKVVSDVSSAPRNHQLFIIPS
;
A
#
# COMPACT_ATOMS: atom_id res chain seq x y z
N MET A 1 11.29 27.13 4.43
CA MET A 1 10.15 27.87 3.84
C MET A 1 9.64 27.02 2.68
N VAL A 2 8.42 26.49 2.75
CA VAL A 2 7.86 25.70 1.63
C VAL A 2 7.45 26.64 0.49
N PRO A 3 7.97 26.45 -0.75
CA PRO A 3 7.65 27.29 -1.89
C PRO A 3 6.15 27.34 -2.18
N GLU A 4 5.66 28.49 -2.63
CA GLU A 4 4.24 28.75 -2.88
C GLU A 4 3.63 27.80 -3.93
N ALA A 5 4.44 27.36 -4.90
CA ALA A 5 4.08 26.33 -5.87
C ALA A 5 3.75 24.96 -5.20
N LEU A 6 4.49 24.57 -4.15
CA LEU A 6 4.23 23.34 -3.41
C LEU A 6 2.96 23.48 -2.56
N ARG A 7 2.66 24.67 -2.03
CA ARG A 7 1.41 24.94 -1.31
C ARG A 7 0.18 24.85 -2.22
N HIS A 8 0.25 25.38 -3.44
CA HIS A 8 -0.83 25.24 -4.43
C HIS A 8 -1.04 23.78 -4.85
N TRP A 9 0.03 23.01 -4.98
CA TRP A 9 -0.07 21.59 -5.29
C TRP A 9 -0.67 20.76 -4.14
N LEU A 10 -0.30 21.05 -2.89
CA LEU A 10 -0.86 20.43 -1.70
C LEU A 10 -2.34 20.80 -1.49
N ALA A 11 -2.72 22.05 -1.76
CA ALA A 11 -4.11 22.51 -1.70
C ALA A 11 -5.01 21.78 -2.73
N ALA A 12 -4.46 21.41 -3.90
CA ALA A 12 -5.17 20.60 -4.88
C ALA A 12 -5.36 19.13 -4.43
N LEU A 13 -4.50 18.61 -3.56
CA LEU A 13 -4.61 17.26 -2.98
C LEU A 13 -5.71 17.19 -1.90
N ASP A 14 -5.93 18.27 -1.16
CA ASP A 14 -6.91 18.39 -0.07
C ASP A 14 -8.37 18.43 -0.54
N HIS A 15 -8.62 18.70 -1.82
CA HIS A 15 -9.98 18.73 -2.38
C HIS A 15 -10.69 17.36 -2.43
N VAL A 16 -10.00 16.26 -2.14
CA VAL A 16 -10.61 14.92 -2.13
C VAL A 16 -11.34 14.61 -0.81
N HIS A 17 -11.14 15.40 0.25
CA HIS A 17 -11.74 15.14 1.57
C HIS A 17 -12.82 16.14 2.03
N GLN A 18 -13.12 17.18 1.25
CA GLN A 18 -14.21 18.10 1.60
C GLN A 18 -15.51 17.70 0.91
N ALA A 19 -16.38 17.02 1.67
CA ALA A 19 -17.76 16.79 1.25
C ALA A 19 -18.46 18.15 1.02
N SER A 20 -18.72 18.48 -0.25
CA SER A 20 -19.54 19.62 -0.64
C SER A 20 -20.94 19.50 -0.05
N VAL A 21 -21.41 20.57 0.59
CA VAL A 21 -22.74 20.69 1.22
C VAL A 21 -23.90 20.40 0.24
N GLY A 22 -23.64 20.50 -1.08
CA GLY A 22 -24.61 20.19 -2.15
C GLY A 22 -24.80 18.70 -2.47
N ASN A 23 -23.93 17.81 -1.99
CA ASN A 23 -23.99 16.35 -2.22
C ASN A 23 -24.39 15.58 -0.94
N ARG A 24 -25.41 16.04 -0.22
CA ARG A 24 -25.97 15.26 0.90
C ARG A 24 -26.65 14.00 0.37
N SER A 25 -26.01 12.85 0.58
CA SER A 25 -26.65 11.55 0.36
C SER A 25 -27.71 11.32 1.44
N ASN A 26 -28.94 11.07 1.03
CA ASN A 26 -29.96 10.54 1.94
C ASN A 26 -29.55 9.11 2.28
N THR A 27 -29.02 8.90 3.49
CA THR A 27 -28.59 7.58 3.93
C THR A 27 -29.84 6.75 4.25
N PHE A 28 -30.08 5.69 3.48
CA PHE A 28 -31.13 4.72 3.78
C PHE A 28 -30.84 4.06 5.14
N ARG A 29 -31.82 4.08 6.07
CA ARG A 29 -31.67 3.47 7.39
C ARG A 29 -31.35 1.97 7.27
N GLY A 30 -30.39 1.51 8.07
CA GLY A 30 -29.95 0.12 8.13
C GLY A 30 -28.45 -0.04 7.87
N THR A 31 -27.91 -1.19 8.25
CA THR A 31 -26.56 -1.63 7.90
C THR A 31 -26.61 -2.27 6.52
N TRP A 32 -25.71 -1.86 5.64
CA TRP A 32 -25.62 -2.34 4.26
C TRP A 32 -24.30 -3.07 4.03
N GLY A 33 -24.33 -4.08 3.18
CA GLY A 33 -23.17 -4.76 2.65
C GLY A 33 -23.23 -4.73 1.12
N TYR A 34 -22.21 -5.29 0.48
CA TYR A 34 -22.17 -5.41 -0.97
C TYR A 34 -21.61 -6.78 -1.36
N ILE A 35 -22.11 -7.31 -2.47
CA ILE A 35 -21.49 -8.42 -3.19
C ILE A 35 -20.62 -7.81 -4.28
N HIS A 36 -19.32 -8.10 -4.22
CA HIS A 36 -18.39 -7.81 -5.28
C HIS A 36 -18.37 -8.98 -6.27
N VAL A 37 -18.89 -8.77 -7.48
CA VAL A 37 -18.83 -9.80 -8.53
C VAL A 37 -17.48 -9.68 -9.24
N PRO A 38 -16.65 -10.75 -9.25
CA PRO A 38 -15.37 -10.70 -9.92
C PRO A 38 -15.54 -10.41 -11.42
N ASN A 39 -14.57 -9.70 -11.98
CA ASN A 39 -14.56 -9.37 -13.40
C ASN A 39 -14.56 -10.67 -14.23
N GLN A 40 -15.53 -10.81 -15.13
CA GLN A 40 -15.72 -12.04 -15.89
C GLN A 40 -14.58 -12.31 -16.89
N THR A 41 -13.96 -11.26 -17.41
CA THR A 41 -12.78 -11.37 -18.28
C THR A 41 -11.61 -11.92 -17.48
N LEU A 42 -11.38 -11.41 -16.27
CA LEU A 42 -10.35 -11.94 -15.37
C LEU A 42 -10.65 -13.39 -14.97
N LEU A 43 -11.89 -13.74 -14.62
CA LEU A 43 -12.24 -15.12 -14.28
C LEU A 43 -11.94 -16.12 -15.41
N LYS A 44 -12.07 -15.69 -16.67
CA LYS A 44 -11.77 -16.53 -17.84
C LYS A 44 -10.26 -16.75 -18.06
N THR A 45 -9.40 -15.87 -17.57
CA THR A 45 -7.94 -16.06 -17.68
C THR A 45 -7.39 -16.99 -16.60
N LEU A 46 -8.19 -17.27 -15.57
CA LEU A 46 -7.77 -18.06 -14.43
C LEU A 46 -8.05 -19.55 -14.62
N ASP A 47 -7.14 -20.39 -14.12
CA ASP A 47 -7.31 -21.84 -14.10
C ASP A 47 -8.18 -22.26 -12.92
N ALA A 48 -9.44 -22.60 -13.20
CA ALA A 48 -10.41 -23.02 -12.19
C ALA A 48 -9.97 -24.28 -11.41
N SER A 49 -9.11 -25.13 -11.98
CA SER A 49 -8.60 -26.31 -11.27
C SER A 49 -7.68 -25.93 -10.11
N LYS A 50 -6.99 -24.79 -10.21
CA LYS A 50 -6.10 -24.24 -9.18
C LYS A 50 -6.82 -23.38 -8.14
N ILE A 51 -8.06 -22.97 -8.42
CA ILE A 51 -8.87 -22.12 -7.53
C ILE A 51 -9.95 -22.98 -6.86
N SER A 52 -9.48 -24.02 -6.16
CA SER A 52 -10.33 -24.91 -5.36
C SER A 52 -9.72 -25.10 -3.99
N LEU A 53 -10.56 -25.42 -2.99
CA LEU A 53 -10.09 -25.70 -1.64
C LEU A 53 -9.11 -26.89 -1.62
N GLU A 54 -9.35 -27.90 -2.48
CA GLU A 54 -8.48 -29.06 -2.62
C GLU A 54 -7.11 -28.68 -3.18
N ALA A 55 -7.06 -27.90 -4.27
CA ALA A 55 -5.80 -27.44 -4.84
C ALA A 55 -5.02 -26.59 -3.82
N TYR A 56 -5.71 -25.71 -3.10
CA TYR A 56 -5.13 -24.91 -2.03
C TYR A 56 -4.52 -25.78 -0.92
N GLN A 57 -5.26 -26.78 -0.43
CA GLN A 57 -4.78 -27.70 0.60
C GLN A 57 -3.55 -28.51 0.13
N LYS A 58 -3.56 -29.01 -1.12
CA LYS A 58 -2.40 -29.71 -1.71
C LYS A 58 -1.17 -28.80 -1.80
N SER A 59 -1.35 -27.54 -2.16
CA SER A 59 -0.25 -26.55 -2.17
C SER A 59 0.29 -26.29 -0.75
N LEU A 60 -0.57 -26.22 0.27
CA LEU A 60 -0.12 -26.11 1.65
C LEU A 60 0.66 -27.34 2.12
N GLU A 61 0.25 -28.54 1.72
CA GLU A 61 0.96 -29.77 2.04
C GLU A 61 2.37 -29.80 1.45
N SER A 62 2.55 -29.32 0.21
CA SER A 62 3.89 -29.23 -0.40
C SER A 62 4.79 -28.22 0.32
N ILE A 63 4.22 -27.21 0.98
CA ILE A 63 4.97 -26.18 1.73
C ILE A 63 5.42 -26.68 3.10
N LYS A 64 4.71 -27.63 3.73
CA LYS A 64 5.03 -28.11 5.11
C LYS A 64 6.48 -28.59 5.27
N ASN A 65 7.04 -29.19 4.23
CA ASN A 65 8.41 -29.71 4.23
C ASN A 65 9.36 -28.87 3.37
N MET A 66 8.91 -27.70 2.90
CA MET A 66 9.72 -26.83 2.05
C MET A 66 10.79 -26.15 2.90
N GLU A 67 12.06 -26.40 2.57
CA GLU A 67 13.17 -25.68 3.18
C GLU A 67 13.21 -24.26 2.64
N ILE A 68 13.01 -23.28 3.53
CA ILE A 68 13.04 -21.86 3.18
C ILE A 68 14.49 -21.42 3.04
N ASN A 69 14.91 -21.08 1.83
CA ASN A 69 16.24 -20.55 1.57
C ASN A 69 16.18 -19.03 1.34
N PRO A 70 17.09 -18.23 1.94
CA PRO A 70 17.17 -16.78 1.69
C PRO A 70 17.15 -16.36 0.21
N PHE A 71 17.73 -17.14 -0.71
CA PHE A 71 17.72 -16.79 -2.15
C PHE A 71 16.30 -16.69 -2.73
N MET A 72 15.32 -17.39 -2.14
CA MET A 72 13.92 -17.38 -2.60
C MET A 72 13.29 -15.99 -2.48
N PHE A 73 13.82 -15.14 -1.59
CA PHE A 73 13.34 -13.78 -1.37
C PHE A 73 14.23 -12.71 -1.99
N LEU A 74 15.42 -13.07 -2.48
CA LEU A 74 16.28 -12.14 -3.18
C LEU A 74 15.66 -11.75 -4.52
N PRO A 75 15.77 -10.47 -4.92
CA PRO A 75 15.31 -10.05 -6.22
C PRO A 75 16.13 -10.72 -7.33
N THR A 76 15.47 -11.03 -8.44
CA THR A 76 16.20 -11.37 -9.68
C THR A 76 16.80 -10.10 -10.28
N ILE A 77 17.74 -10.24 -11.21
CA ILE A 77 18.35 -9.11 -11.95
C ILE A 77 17.27 -8.27 -12.64
N GLN A 78 16.26 -8.92 -13.23
CA GLN A 78 15.14 -8.24 -13.87
C GLN A 78 14.31 -7.45 -12.85
N GLU A 79 13.97 -8.06 -11.71
CA GLU A 79 13.20 -7.39 -10.65
C GLU A 79 13.98 -6.22 -10.02
N GLU A 80 15.30 -6.32 -9.92
CA GLU A 80 16.16 -5.23 -9.48
C GLU A 80 16.14 -4.07 -10.48
N GLN A 81 16.23 -4.36 -11.78
CA GLN A 81 16.10 -3.34 -12.82
C GLN A 81 14.72 -2.67 -12.80
N SER A 82 13.65 -3.43 -12.60
CA SER A 82 12.29 -2.90 -12.42
C SER A 82 12.21 -1.94 -11.23
N LYS A 83 12.83 -2.29 -10.08
CA LYS A 83 12.89 -1.42 -8.90
C LYS A 83 13.62 -0.11 -9.19
N ILE A 84 14.74 -0.17 -9.92
CA ILE A 84 15.49 1.03 -10.33
C ILE A 84 14.61 1.91 -11.23
N ASN A 85 13.95 1.32 -12.22
CA ASN A 85 13.06 2.03 -13.15
C ASN A 85 11.89 2.70 -12.41
N VAL A 86 11.32 2.02 -11.41
CA VAL A 86 10.29 2.58 -10.53
C VAL A 86 10.81 3.83 -9.80
N ILE A 87 11.96 3.76 -9.12
CA ILE A 87 12.53 4.90 -8.41
C ILE A 87 12.81 6.05 -9.38
N LYS A 88 13.42 5.77 -10.55
CA LYS A 88 13.66 6.78 -11.59
C LYS A 88 12.36 7.44 -12.05
N SER A 89 11.27 6.70 -12.19
CA SER A 89 9.97 7.28 -12.55
C SER A 89 9.38 8.16 -11.44
N GLN A 90 9.63 7.82 -10.16
CA GLN A 90 9.24 8.65 -9.02
C GLN A 90 10.03 9.96 -9.03
N ILE A 91 11.33 9.91 -9.29
CA ILE A 91 12.18 11.10 -9.45
C ILE A 91 11.71 11.94 -10.65
N ALA A 92 11.47 11.30 -11.81
CA ALA A 92 10.98 11.95 -13.02
C ALA A 92 9.65 12.69 -12.78
N ARG A 93 8.74 12.09 -12.01
CA ARG A 93 7.47 12.72 -11.63
C ARG A 93 7.66 14.00 -10.83
N VAL A 94 8.63 14.04 -9.91
CA VAL A 94 8.94 15.24 -9.13
C VAL A 94 9.70 16.25 -9.97
N LEU A 95 10.62 15.82 -10.83
CA LEU A 95 11.30 16.71 -11.80
C LEU A 95 10.31 17.39 -12.74
N ASN A 96 9.20 16.71 -13.07
CA ASN A 96 8.11 17.27 -13.88
C ASN A 96 7.40 18.47 -13.22
N LEU A 97 7.65 18.74 -11.94
CA LEU A 97 7.18 19.95 -11.25
C LEU A 97 8.11 21.15 -11.52
N LEU A 98 9.37 20.90 -11.84
CA LEU A 98 10.40 21.92 -12.09
C LEU A 98 10.54 22.24 -13.59
N ALA A 99 10.50 21.21 -14.43
CA ALA A 99 10.71 21.33 -15.87
C ALA A 99 9.91 20.27 -16.64
N GLU A 100 9.74 20.44 -17.95
CA GLU A 100 9.19 19.41 -18.83
C GLU A 100 10.20 18.99 -19.91
N PRO A 101 10.30 17.70 -20.26
CA PRO A 101 11.19 17.27 -21.32
C PRO A 101 10.65 17.72 -22.69
N LYS A 102 11.55 18.27 -23.52
CA LYS A 102 11.25 18.68 -24.90
C LYS A 102 10.76 17.51 -25.76
N ASP A 103 11.36 16.33 -25.59
CA ASP A 103 10.92 15.10 -26.25
C ASP A 103 10.59 14.01 -25.22
N LYS A 104 9.30 13.71 -25.08
CA LYS A 104 8.79 12.71 -24.13
C LYS A 104 9.10 11.27 -24.52
N ALA A 105 9.43 11.00 -25.79
CA ALA A 105 9.69 9.64 -26.25
C ALA A 105 11.08 9.14 -25.82
N SER A 106 12.07 10.03 -25.80
CA SER A 106 13.45 9.73 -25.37
C SER A 106 13.71 9.99 -23.87
N ALA A 107 12.76 10.60 -23.17
CA ALA A 107 12.86 10.93 -21.75
C ALA A 107 12.36 9.78 -20.85
N TYR A 108 12.98 9.59 -19.68
CA TYR A 108 12.44 8.71 -18.65
C TYR A 108 11.02 9.16 -18.28
N PRO A 109 10.06 8.22 -18.23
CA PRO A 109 8.68 8.58 -17.97
C PRO A 109 8.41 8.85 -16.49
N THR A 110 7.38 9.67 -16.25
CA THR A 110 6.88 10.04 -14.91
C THR A 110 6.02 8.95 -14.25
N LYS A 111 5.83 7.84 -14.95
CA LYS A 111 5.16 6.62 -14.48
C LYS A 111 6.04 5.44 -14.85
N PRO A 112 6.11 4.38 -14.03
CA PRO A 112 6.85 3.18 -14.40
C PRO A 112 6.42 2.66 -15.77
N CYS A 113 7.38 2.33 -16.64
CA CYS A 113 7.11 1.77 -17.98
C CYS A 113 6.49 0.38 -17.92
N GLU A 114 6.77 -0.35 -16.84
CA GLU A 114 6.50 -1.77 -16.72
C GLU A 114 5.14 -1.96 -16.05
N ASN A 115 4.15 -2.36 -16.85
CA ASN A 115 2.97 -3.04 -16.32
C ASN A 115 3.34 -4.51 -16.16
N ILE A 116 3.62 -4.94 -14.93
CA ILE A 116 4.12 -6.30 -14.67
C ILE A 116 2.95 -7.28 -14.73
N GLU A 117 1.91 -7.03 -13.95
CA GLU A 117 0.69 -7.83 -13.97
C GLU A 117 -0.53 -6.93 -13.70
N PRO A 118 -0.92 -6.09 -14.68
CA PRO A 118 -2.07 -5.22 -14.56
C PRO A 118 -3.37 -6.03 -14.62
N ILE A 119 -4.29 -5.75 -13.70
CA ILE A 119 -5.68 -6.24 -13.79
C ILE A 119 -6.60 -5.15 -14.35
N SER A 120 -7.79 -5.56 -14.79
CA SER A 120 -8.77 -4.66 -15.40
C SER A 120 -9.09 -3.46 -14.48
N HIS A 121 -9.15 -2.27 -15.08
CA HIS A 121 -9.54 -1.02 -14.43
C HIS A 121 -11.05 -0.79 -14.43
N GLU A 122 -11.83 -1.72 -14.99
CA GLU A 122 -13.27 -1.61 -15.03
C GLU A 122 -13.85 -1.49 -13.61
N PRO A 123 -14.82 -0.58 -13.39
CA PRO A 123 -15.54 -0.51 -12.14
C PRO A 123 -16.14 -1.88 -11.80
N PRO A 124 -15.97 -2.36 -10.56
CA PRO A 124 -16.51 -3.65 -10.19
C PRO A 124 -18.04 -3.60 -10.19
N LYS A 125 -18.66 -4.72 -10.57
CA LYS A 125 -20.10 -4.86 -10.45
C LYS A 125 -20.44 -5.14 -8.99
N LEU A 126 -20.98 -4.12 -8.32
CA LEU A 126 -21.41 -4.18 -6.92
C LEU A 126 -22.93 -4.40 -6.86
N HIS A 127 -23.35 -5.38 -6.05
CA HIS A 127 -24.75 -5.53 -5.69
C HIS A 127 -24.93 -5.22 -4.20
N MET A 128 -25.71 -4.19 -3.89
CA MET A 128 -25.98 -3.81 -2.51
C MET A 128 -26.92 -4.81 -1.85
N LEU A 129 -26.62 -5.15 -0.59
CA LEU A 129 -27.45 -6.01 0.26
C LEU A 129 -27.81 -5.25 1.53
N LYS A 130 -29.08 -5.31 1.92
CA LYS A 130 -29.51 -4.82 3.23
C LYS A 130 -29.18 -5.87 4.28
N LEU A 131 -28.30 -5.60 5.24
CA LEU A 131 -27.88 -6.59 6.23
C LEU A 131 -28.82 -6.62 7.45
N MET A 132 -29.12 -5.45 8.01
CA MET A 132 -29.98 -5.32 9.20
C MET A 132 -30.51 -3.89 9.34
N ASP A 133 -31.57 -3.69 10.13
CA ASP A 133 -32.17 -2.36 10.35
C ASP A 133 -31.41 -1.52 11.38
N ALA A 134 -30.80 -2.16 12.39
CA ALA A 134 -30.00 -1.51 13.41
C ALA A 134 -28.85 -2.44 13.85
N LEU A 135 -27.67 -1.86 14.06
CA LEU A 135 -26.47 -2.59 14.43
C LEU A 135 -26.52 -3.01 15.90
N ASP A 136 -26.55 -4.32 16.17
CA ASP A 136 -26.30 -4.88 17.50
C ASP A 136 -25.02 -5.76 17.46
N ASN A 137 -24.08 -5.52 18.36
CA ASN A 137 -22.84 -6.32 18.48
C ASN A 137 -23.09 -7.69 19.14
N LEU A 138 -24.29 -8.25 18.96
CA LEU A 138 -24.74 -9.48 19.60
C LEU A 138 -24.74 -10.63 18.58
N ALA A 139 -24.59 -11.87 19.07
CA ALA A 139 -24.72 -13.06 18.24
C ALA A 139 -26.08 -13.14 17.51
N LYS A 140 -27.13 -12.55 18.11
CA LYS A 140 -28.46 -12.40 17.49
C LYS A 140 -28.41 -11.57 16.21
N GLY A 141 -27.58 -10.53 16.17
CA GLY A 141 -27.36 -9.68 15.01
C GLY A 141 -26.81 -10.44 13.81
N VAL A 142 -25.82 -11.31 14.04
CA VAL A 142 -25.23 -12.14 12.97
C VAL A 142 -26.28 -13.07 12.34
N ARG A 143 -27.16 -13.67 13.14
CA ARG A 143 -28.29 -14.46 12.61
C ARG A 143 -29.19 -13.61 11.70
N GLN A 144 -29.53 -12.39 12.12
CA GLN A 144 -30.36 -11.49 11.31
C GLN A 144 -29.71 -11.12 9.99
N VAL A 145 -28.39 -10.92 9.97
CA VAL A 145 -27.63 -10.70 8.74
C VAL A 145 -27.78 -11.89 7.79
N PHE A 146 -27.55 -13.11 8.26
CA PHE A 146 -27.67 -14.31 7.43
C PHE A 146 -29.10 -14.51 6.93
N GLU A 147 -30.10 -14.34 7.79
CA GLU A 147 -31.51 -14.41 7.40
C GLU A 147 -31.87 -13.35 6.34
N SER A 148 -31.34 -12.13 6.46
CA SER A 148 -31.57 -11.06 5.49
C SER A 148 -30.93 -11.35 4.14
N ILE A 149 -29.69 -11.87 4.13
CA ILE A 149 -28.99 -12.27 2.89
C ILE A 149 -29.74 -13.43 2.23
N MET A 150 -30.15 -14.44 2.99
CA MET A 150 -30.90 -15.58 2.46
C MET A 150 -32.25 -15.14 1.85
N LYS A 151 -32.98 -14.24 2.52
CA LYS A 151 -34.24 -13.68 2.00
C LYS A 151 -34.04 -12.92 0.68
N GLN A 152 -32.97 -12.13 0.57
CA GLN A 152 -32.67 -11.37 -0.65
C GLN A 152 -32.13 -12.23 -1.80
N THR A 153 -31.41 -13.31 -1.49
CA THR A 153 -30.82 -14.21 -2.50
C THR A 153 -31.71 -15.38 -2.89
N GLY A 154 -32.72 -15.71 -2.09
CA GLY A 154 -33.61 -16.86 -2.29
C GLY A 154 -32.92 -18.22 -2.06
N LEU A 155 -31.76 -18.24 -1.38
CA LEU A 155 -31.03 -19.48 -1.10
C LEU A 155 -31.67 -20.24 0.07
N SER A 156 -31.71 -21.58 -0.02
CA SER A 156 -32.06 -22.43 1.13
C SER A 156 -30.96 -22.37 2.19
N VAL A 157 -31.31 -22.77 3.42
CA VAL A 157 -30.36 -22.86 4.54
C VAL A 157 -29.15 -23.70 4.16
N GLU A 158 -29.36 -24.89 3.57
CA GLU A 158 -28.25 -25.78 3.22
C GLU A 158 -27.38 -25.18 2.11
N LYS A 159 -27.98 -24.56 1.10
CA LYS A 159 -27.23 -23.94 0.00
C LYS A 159 -26.44 -22.72 0.46
N PHE A 160 -27.00 -21.92 1.36
CA PHE A 160 -26.31 -20.76 1.91
C PHE A 160 -25.11 -21.18 2.75
N PHE A 161 -25.32 -21.99 3.80
CA PHE A 161 -24.24 -22.41 4.69
C PHE A 161 -23.25 -23.36 4.02
N GLY A 162 -23.67 -24.14 3.03
CA GLY A 162 -22.76 -24.96 2.22
C GLY A 162 -21.82 -24.15 1.33
N ARG A 163 -22.07 -22.85 1.14
CA ARG A 163 -21.25 -21.93 0.34
C ARG A 163 -20.62 -20.79 1.15
N LEU A 164 -21.07 -20.59 2.38
CA LEU A 164 -20.59 -19.49 3.22
C LEU A 164 -19.13 -19.74 3.60
N GLN A 165 -18.26 -18.86 3.14
CA GLN A 165 -16.84 -18.84 3.50
C GLN A 165 -16.54 -17.48 4.12
N PRO A 166 -16.39 -17.40 5.45
CA PRO A 166 -15.84 -16.22 6.07
C PRO A 166 -14.40 -16.06 5.60
N MET A 167 -14.11 -14.92 4.98
CA MET A 167 -12.80 -14.54 4.47
C MET A 167 -12.46 -13.16 5.00
N ASP A 168 -11.16 -12.89 5.07
CA ASP A 168 -10.59 -11.63 5.54
C ASP A 168 -10.82 -11.37 7.05
N GLY A 169 -9.88 -10.65 7.64
CA GLY A 169 -9.87 -10.34 9.05
C GLY A 169 -8.62 -9.53 9.37
N ASP A 170 -8.75 -8.57 10.27
CA ASP A 170 -7.56 -7.91 10.80
C ASP A 170 -6.64 -8.93 11.49
N LEU A 171 -5.37 -8.57 11.67
CA LEU A 171 -4.38 -9.48 12.23
C LEU A 171 -4.81 -10.03 13.61
N GLY A 172 -5.53 -9.24 14.41
CA GLY A 172 -6.07 -9.67 15.70
C GLY A 172 -7.13 -10.77 15.55
N THR A 173 -8.04 -10.61 14.60
CA THR A 173 -9.08 -11.58 14.25
C THR A 173 -8.45 -12.87 13.75
N VAL A 174 -7.45 -12.79 12.87
CA VAL A 174 -6.71 -13.97 12.38
C VAL A 174 -6.04 -14.73 13.53
N LYS A 175 -5.37 -14.02 14.44
CA LYS A 175 -4.74 -14.62 15.61
C LYS A 175 -5.76 -15.30 16.52
N ASN A 176 -6.83 -14.61 16.88
CA ASN A 176 -7.89 -15.16 17.73
C ASN A 176 -8.50 -16.42 17.11
N PHE A 177 -8.75 -16.39 15.80
CA PHE A 177 -9.29 -17.53 15.07
C PHE A 177 -8.33 -18.71 15.07
N ASN A 178 -7.04 -18.48 14.79
CA ASN A 178 -6.03 -19.53 14.84
C ASN A 178 -5.88 -20.12 16.24
N CYS A 179 -5.95 -19.31 17.30
CA CYS A 179 -5.97 -19.78 18.69
C CYS A 179 -7.20 -20.66 18.97
N LEU A 180 -8.39 -20.23 18.55
CA LEU A 180 -9.62 -21.02 18.68
C LEU A 180 -9.53 -22.33 17.91
N ARG A 181 -9.01 -22.31 16.68
CA ARG A 181 -8.77 -23.51 15.87
C ARG A 181 -7.84 -24.48 16.60
N ALA A 182 -6.74 -23.99 17.16
CA ALA A 182 -5.79 -24.80 17.92
C ALA A 182 -6.43 -25.41 19.19
N GLN A 183 -7.25 -24.65 19.92
CA GLN A 183 -7.96 -25.16 21.11
C GLN A 183 -9.00 -26.24 20.76
N GLN A 184 -9.57 -26.18 19.54
CA GLN A 184 -10.56 -27.13 19.05
C GLN A 184 -9.92 -28.31 18.29
N ALA A 185 -8.60 -28.33 18.15
CA ALA A 185 -7.85 -29.40 17.49
C ALA A 185 -6.99 -30.18 18.52
N PRO A 186 -7.07 -31.52 18.58
CA PRO A 186 -7.90 -32.39 17.75
C PRO A 186 -9.32 -32.59 18.34
N SER A 187 -10.36 -32.12 17.64
CA SER A 187 -11.74 -32.53 17.93
C SER A 187 -12.09 -33.85 17.22
N LYS A 188 -12.84 -34.73 17.90
CA LYS A 188 -13.42 -35.94 17.28
C LYS A 188 -14.57 -35.64 16.32
N PHE A 189 -15.17 -34.45 16.40
CA PHE A 189 -16.30 -34.05 15.58
C PHE A 189 -15.87 -33.05 14.49
N PRO A 190 -16.05 -33.38 13.20
CA PRO A 190 -15.68 -32.50 12.08
C PRO A 190 -16.35 -31.12 12.14
N LYS A 191 -17.59 -31.04 12.63
CA LYS A 191 -18.34 -29.78 12.80
C LYS A 191 -17.73 -28.80 13.79
N ASN A 192 -16.86 -29.28 14.68
CA ASN A 192 -16.13 -28.43 15.64
C ASN A 192 -14.70 -28.15 15.15
N ARG A 193 -14.31 -28.66 13.99
CA ARG A 193 -13.01 -28.36 13.39
C ARG A 193 -13.18 -27.14 12.50
N LEU A 194 -12.45 -26.07 12.83
CA LEU A 194 -12.44 -24.81 12.09
C LEU A 194 -11.46 -24.84 10.89
N ASP A 195 -11.24 -26.04 10.34
CA ASP A 195 -10.23 -26.30 9.31
C ASP A 195 -10.71 -25.86 7.90
N ASN A 196 -12.02 -25.67 7.73
CA ASN A 196 -12.64 -25.20 6.49
C ASN A 196 -12.68 -23.66 6.36
N MET A 197 -12.24 -22.94 7.39
CA MET A 197 -12.21 -21.48 7.40
C MET A 197 -10.79 -21.00 7.16
N PHE A 198 -10.63 -20.12 6.16
CA PHE A 198 -9.33 -19.56 5.80
C PHE A 198 -9.36 -18.04 5.91
N LEU A 199 -8.34 -17.48 6.55
CA LEU A 199 -8.21 -16.04 6.73
C LEU A 199 -6.96 -15.57 5.98
N GLN A 200 -7.19 -14.78 4.96
CA GLN A 200 -6.15 -14.09 4.20
C GLN A 200 -6.11 -12.64 4.68
N LEU A 201 -4.91 -12.09 4.91
CA LEU A 201 -4.75 -10.66 5.18
C LEU A 201 -4.96 -9.89 3.88
N GLY A 202 -5.85 -8.90 3.89
CA GLY A 202 -6.03 -8.01 2.74
C GLY A 202 -4.81 -7.10 2.48
N ASP A 203 -4.51 -6.85 1.20
CA ASP A 203 -3.36 -6.05 0.75
C ASP A 203 -3.32 -4.65 1.36
N ALA A 204 -4.48 -4.01 1.52
CA ALA A 204 -4.60 -2.69 2.15
C ALA A 204 -4.18 -2.73 3.62
N HIS A 205 -4.56 -3.76 4.36
CA HIS A 205 -4.20 -3.91 5.77
C HIS A 205 -2.71 -4.22 5.93
N THR A 206 -2.14 -5.03 5.03
CA THR A 206 -0.70 -5.26 4.94
C THR A 206 0.06 -3.94 4.70
N LEU A 207 -0.40 -3.12 3.74
CA LEU A 207 0.18 -1.79 3.50
C LEU A 207 0.05 -0.88 4.72
N TRP A 208 -1.11 -0.87 5.40
CA TRP A 208 -1.32 -0.06 6.60
C TRP A 208 -0.39 -0.46 7.74
N ASN A 209 -0.16 -1.75 7.95
CA ASN A 209 0.73 -2.24 9.00
C ASN A 209 2.20 -1.89 8.69
N ILE A 210 2.65 -2.12 7.46
CA ILE A 210 4.01 -1.77 7.01
C ILE A 210 4.23 -0.27 7.06
N GLY A 211 3.29 0.50 6.49
CA GLY A 211 3.33 1.95 6.49
C GLY A 211 3.30 2.51 7.91
N SER A 212 2.49 1.96 8.82
CA SER A 212 2.46 2.41 10.21
C SER A 212 3.80 2.20 10.92
N ALA A 213 4.43 1.05 10.72
CA ALA A 213 5.74 0.77 11.29
C ALA A 213 6.83 1.69 10.73
N ILE A 214 6.87 1.88 9.40
CA ILE A 214 7.78 2.82 8.73
C ILE A 214 7.55 4.26 9.20
N PHE A 215 6.29 4.70 9.25
CA PHE A 215 5.95 6.05 9.68
C PHE A 215 6.40 6.29 11.11
N THR A 216 6.07 5.38 12.02
CA THR A 216 6.42 5.50 13.44
C THR A 216 7.94 5.52 13.64
N HIS A 217 8.68 4.72 12.90
CA HIS A 217 10.14 4.70 12.95
C HIS A 217 10.75 6.04 12.55
N HIS A 218 10.24 6.65 11.48
CA HIS A 218 10.76 7.90 10.92
C HIS A 218 10.08 9.16 11.45
N PHE A 219 9.01 9.03 12.24
CA PHE A 219 8.30 10.19 12.76
C PHE A 219 9.16 10.93 13.77
N GLU A 220 9.87 10.19 14.63
CA GLU A 220 10.74 10.70 15.70
C GLU A 220 10.02 11.61 16.75
N ASP A 221 10.73 12.36 17.60
CA ASP A 221 10.12 13.15 18.70
C ASP A 221 9.88 14.60 18.28
N SER A 222 8.61 15.03 18.30
CA SER A 222 8.20 16.41 17.97
C SER A 222 8.45 17.43 19.08
N ALA A 223 8.75 16.98 20.31
CA ALA A 223 9.13 17.86 21.41
C ALA A 223 10.62 18.25 21.37
N ASP A 224 11.44 17.51 20.64
CA ASP A 224 12.86 17.78 20.46
C ASP A 224 13.08 18.54 19.14
N MET A 225 13.44 19.82 19.21
CA MET A 225 13.68 20.65 18.03
C MET A 225 15.00 20.32 17.30
N THR A 226 15.86 19.48 17.87
CA THR A 226 17.10 19.01 17.22
C THR A 226 16.88 17.78 16.35
N ASN A 227 15.70 17.20 16.47
CA ASN A 227 15.23 16.06 15.71
C ASN A 227 14.90 16.45 14.25
N CYS A 228 15.08 15.54 13.28
CA CYS A 228 14.81 15.80 11.86
C CYS A 228 13.79 14.83 11.25
N GLY A 229 12.89 14.31 12.09
CA GLY A 229 11.89 13.31 11.71
C GLY A 229 10.81 13.83 10.77
N ALA A 230 9.94 12.91 10.33
CA ALA A 230 8.87 13.18 9.39
C ALA A 230 7.91 14.30 9.86
N TRP A 231 7.79 14.49 11.19
CA TRP A 231 6.94 15.54 11.77
C TRP A 231 7.30 16.94 11.27
N GLN A 232 8.60 17.25 11.12
CA GLN A 232 9.05 18.57 10.67
C GLN A 232 8.64 18.84 9.22
N HIS A 233 8.76 17.82 8.38
CA HIS A 233 8.33 17.90 6.99
C HIS A 233 6.82 18.12 6.91
N LEU A 234 6.03 17.44 7.74
CA LEU A 234 4.58 17.59 7.76
C LEU A 234 4.16 19.00 8.17
N GLU A 235 4.73 19.53 9.25
CA GLU A 235 4.47 20.90 9.70
C GLU A 235 4.86 21.92 8.64
N ALA A 236 6.02 21.74 7.99
CA ALA A 236 6.47 22.60 6.90
C ALA A 236 5.50 22.59 5.71
N LEU A 237 4.92 21.42 5.40
CA LEU A 237 3.92 21.23 4.35
C LEU A 237 2.50 21.70 4.77
N GLY A 238 2.32 22.21 5.99
CA GLY A 238 1.03 22.68 6.50
C GLY A 238 0.10 21.57 6.99
N SER A 239 0.61 20.36 7.17
CA SER A 239 -0.12 19.22 7.73
C SER A 239 0.18 19.08 9.22
N PRO A 240 -0.79 19.25 10.13
CA PRO A 240 -0.55 19.09 11.57
C PRO A 240 -0.05 17.68 11.88
N ALA A 241 1.18 17.58 12.40
CA ALA A 241 1.84 16.30 12.63
C ALA A 241 1.08 15.42 13.65
N GLU A 242 0.42 16.05 14.64
CA GLU A 242 -0.44 15.36 15.62
C GLU A 242 -1.63 14.61 14.99
N LYS A 243 -2.14 15.10 13.85
CA LYS A 243 -3.23 14.44 13.13
C LYS A 243 -2.75 13.25 12.31
N ALA A 244 -1.47 13.23 11.93
CA ALA A 244 -0.86 12.20 11.11
C ALA A 244 -0.68 10.86 11.85
N ILE A 245 -0.46 10.90 13.16
CA ILE A 245 -0.23 9.71 14.01
C ILE A 245 -1.54 9.06 14.51
N GLN A 246 -2.71 9.64 14.24
CA GLN A 246 -3.95 9.11 14.78
C GLN A 246 -4.16 7.65 14.34
N LYS A 247 -4.05 6.72 15.30
CA LYS A 247 -4.13 5.25 15.13
C LYS A 247 -5.38 4.72 14.41
N LYS A 248 -6.35 5.59 14.12
CA LYS A 248 -7.63 5.24 13.49
C LYS A 248 -7.69 5.60 12.00
N ASP A 249 -6.76 6.40 11.47
CA ASP A 249 -6.78 6.81 10.07
C ASP A 249 -5.48 6.43 9.33
N PHE A 250 -5.35 5.14 9.05
CA PHE A 250 -4.23 4.60 8.27
C PHE A 250 -4.21 5.14 6.83
N THR A 251 -5.35 5.57 6.28
CA THR A 251 -5.40 6.11 4.93
C THR A 251 -4.75 7.49 4.88
N LEU A 252 -5.07 8.35 5.84
CA LEU A 252 -4.44 9.67 5.98
C LEU A 252 -2.92 9.53 6.16
N MET A 253 -2.47 8.63 7.04
CA MET A 253 -1.04 8.37 7.27
C MET A 253 -0.31 7.96 5.99
N ILE A 254 -0.83 6.98 5.23
CA ILE A 254 -0.25 6.57 3.94
C ILE A 254 -0.28 7.72 2.92
N ASN A 255 -1.32 8.57 2.97
CA ASN A 255 -1.43 9.72 2.09
C ASN A 255 -0.39 10.79 2.39
N GLN A 256 0.01 10.97 3.65
CA GLN A 256 0.96 11.98 4.09
C GLN A 256 2.43 11.62 3.82
N MET A 257 2.77 10.33 3.73
CA MET A 257 4.12 9.92 3.33
C MET A 257 4.50 10.38 1.92
N GLU A 258 3.54 10.43 0.99
CA GLU A 258 3.80 10.78 -0.41
C GLU A 258 4.29 12.22 -0.58
N PRO A 259 3.60 13.25 -0.02
CA PRO A 259 4.12 14.61 0.01
C PRO A 259 5.49 14.77 0.67
N VAL A 260 5.73 14.09 1.81
CA VAL A 260 7.03 14.17 2.51
C VAL A 260 8.14 13.58 1.63
N PHE A 261 7.88 12.46 0.97
CA PHE A 261 8.80 11.86 0.01
C PHE A 261 9.06 12.80 -1.17
N GLU A 262 8.01 13.30 -1.83
CA GLU A 262 8.16 14.15 -3.02
C GLU A 262 8.85 15.49 -2.69
N ALA A 263 8.61 16.08 -1.51
CA ALA A 263 9.27 17.31 -1.07
C ALA A 263 10.79 17.13 -0.88
N ASN A 264 11.23 15.99 -0.34
CA ASN A 264 12.65 15.69 -0.20
C ASN A 264 13.31 15.45 -1.57
N VAL A 265 12.66 14.68 -2.45
CA VAL A 265 13.13 14.49 -3.83
C VAL A 265 13.23 15.82 -4.58
N TYR A 266 12.26 16.71 -4.37
CA TYR A 266 12.25 18.04 -4.95
C TYR A 266 13.48 18.85 -4.50
N HIS A 267 13.80 18.81 -3.21
CA HIS A 267 15.01 19.45 -2.69
C HIS A 267 16.28 18.86 -3.32
N PHE A 268 16.39 17.53 -3.40
CA PHE A 268 17.53 16.84 -4.03
C PHE A 268 17.73 17.27 -5.49
N LEU A 269 16.64 17.40 -6.25
CA LEU A 269 16.67 17.85 -7.63
C LEU A 269 17.13 19.31 -7.76
N ARG A 270 16.68 20.20 -6.88
CA ARG A 270 17.15 21.60 -6.87
C ARG A 270 18.64 21.72 -6.57
N VAL A 271 19.16 20.91 -5.64
CA VAL A 271 20.59 20.85 -5.35
C VAL A 271 21.38 20.41 -6.60
N ILE A 272 20.90 19.39 -7.32
CA ILE A 272 21.56 18.88 -8.54
C ILE A 272 21.49 19.90 -9.69
N LEU A 273 20.37 20.62 -9.79
CA LEU A 273 20.18 21.67 -10.79
C LEU A 273 20.84 23.00 -10.41
N MET A 274 21.47 23.08 -9.22
CA MET A 274 22.10 24.27 -8.66
C MET A 274 21.14 25.47 -8.57
N SER A 275 19.87 25.19 -8.26
CA SER A 275 18.78 26.17 -8.18
C SER A 275 18.11 26.20 -6.82
N ASP A 276 18.83 25.80 -5.76
CA ASP A 276 18.34 25.65 -4.39
C ASP A 276 17.95 26.96 -3.68
N CYS A 277 18.34 28.11 -4.25
CA CYS A 277 17.99 29.45 -3.76
C CYS A 277 17.08 30.25 -4.70
N ASP A 278 16.78 29.75 -5.90
CA ASP A 278 16.01 30.50 -6.91
C ASP A 278 14.50 30.47 -6.64
N ASP A 279 13.82 31.60 -6.93
CA ASP A 279 12.36 31.66 -6.94
C ASP A 279 11.85 30.94 -8.19
N ILE A 280 11.07 29.88 -7.97
CA ILE A 280 10.56 29.04 -9.04
C ILE A 280 9.19 29.61 -9.38
N GLY A 281 9.17 30.45 -10.41
CA GLY A 281 7.95 30.99 -10.97
C GLY A 281 6.95 29.90 -11.36
N THR A 282 5.76 30.30 -11.78
CA THR A 282 4.68 29.36 -12.14
C THR A 282 4.88 28.62 -13.46
N GLU A 283 5.82 29.07 -14.31
CA GLU A 283 6.07 28.46 -15.62
C GLU A 283 7.17 27.42 -15.55
N LYS A 284 6.90 26.24 -16.12
CA LYS A 284 7.90 25.16 -16.20
C LYS A 284 8.84 25.40 -17.36
N GLU A 285 10.12 25.28 -17.11
CA GLU A 285 11.12 25.36 -18.17
C GLU A 285 11.14 24.10 -19.05
N LEU A 286 11.46 24.28 -20.33
CA LEU A 286 11.64 23.16 -21.26
C LEU A 286 13.08 22.64 -21.20
N MET A 287 13.25 21.40 -20.75
CA MET A 287 14.54 20.72 -20.60
C MET A 287 14.80 19.75 -21.77
N THR A 288 16.03 19.65 -22.25
CA THR A 288 16.37 18.61 -23.24
C THR A 288 16.24 17.21 -22.62
N SER A 289 15.88 16.20 -23.42
CA SER A 289 15.71 14.83 -22.90
C SER A 289 17.01 14.24 -22.35
N GLU A 290 18.17 14.64 -22.91
CA GLU A 290 19.48 14.30 -22.36
C GLU A 290 19.68 14.87 -20.95
N ARG A 291 19.40 16.17 -20.75
CA ARG A 291 19.52 16.81 -19.43
C ARG A 291 18.51 16.25 -18.43
N TRP A 292 17.30 15.93 -18.89
CA TRP A 292 16.26 15.27 -18.09
C TRP A 292 16.73 13.91 -17.58
N ASN A 293 17.20 13.05 -18.49
CA ASN A 293 17.67 11.71 -18.15
C ASN A 293 18.89 11.76 -17.23
N TRP A 294 19.85 12.63 -17.55
CA TRP A 294 21.03 12.85 -16.71
C TRP A 294 20.65 13.29 -15.30
N THR A 295 19.72 14.24 -15.15
CA THR A 295 19.30 14.74 -13.83
C THR A 295 18.67 13.64 -12.99
N ILE A 296 17.86 12.78 -13.60
CA ILE A 296 17.24 11.62 -12.93
C ILE A 296 18.29 10.60 -12.52
N ASP A 297 19.23 10.28 -13.42
CA ASP A 297 20.29 9.31 -13.16
C ASP A 297 21.25 9.79 -12.07
N GLU A 298 21.62 11.07 -12.06
CA GLU A 298 22.45 11.65 -11.01
C GLU A 298 21.72 11.72 -9.67
N CYS A 299 20.42 12.05 -9.66
CA CYS A 299 19.61 12.02 -8.43
C CYS A 299 19.52 10.59 -7.87
N TYR A 300 19.26 9.61 -8.74
CA TYR A 300 19.24 8.21 -8.36
C TYR A 300 20.60 7.78 -7.79
N LYS A 301 21.70 8.06 -8.50
CA LYS A 301 23.05 7.66 -8.09
C LYS A 301 23.46 8.28 -6.75
N THR A 302 23.13 9.56 -6.55
CA THR A 302 23.55 10.33 -5.38
C THR A 302 22.77 9.96 -4.12
N TYR A 303 21.45 9.76 -4.24
CA TYR A 303 20.58 9.62 -3.07
C TYR A 303 19.89 8.25 -2.97
N PHE A 304 19.71 7.53 -4.08
CA PHE A 304 18.93 6.29 -4.13
C PHE A 304 19.73 5.01 -4.39
N SER A 305 20.99 5.11 -4.81
CA SER A 305 21.80 3.94 -5.10
C SER A 305 22.14 3.13 -3.84
N PRO A 306 22.44 1.83 -3.96
CA PRO A 306 22.96 1.04 -2.84
C PRO A 306 24.19 1.69 -2.17
N GLN A 307 25.05 2.34 -2.95
CA GLN A 307 26.23 3.07 -2.46
C GLN A 307 25.87 4.34 -1.70
N ALA A 308 24.75 4.99 -2.03
CA ALA A 308 24.25 6.14 -1.25
C ALA A 308 23.81 5.70 0.16
N ARG A 309 23.34 4.45 0.33
CA ARG A 309 22.90 3.91 1.62
C ARG A 309 24.03 3.56 2.57
N SER A 310 25.21 3.22 2.05
CA SER A 310 26.35 2.79 2.87
C SER A 310 27.27 3.93 3.30
N LYS A 311 27.06 5.15 2.77
CA LYS A 311 27.85 6.32 3.15
C LYS A 311 27.21 7.02 4.35
N PRO A 312 28.00 7.35 5.40
CA PRO A 312 27.53 8.24 6.46
C PRO A 312 27.45 9.66 5.91
N LEU A 313 26.31 10.02 5.34
CA LEU A 313 25.97 11.39 4.98
C LEU A 313 25.43 12.11 6.22
N GLN A 314 25.74 13.40 6.39
CA GLN A 314 24.99 14.26 7.31
C GLN A 314 23.50 14.19 6.92
N GLY A 315 22.62 13.82 7.86
CA GLY A 315 21.20 13.57 7.56
C GLY A 315 20.89 12.14 7.11
N SER A 316 21.66 11.13 7.55
CA SER A 316 21.42 9.70 7.26
C SER A 316 19.97 9.26 7.50
N ASN A 317 19.30 9.85 8.51
CA ASN A 317 17.89 9.55 8.81
C ASN A 317 16.95 10.01 7.68
N THR A 318 17.19 11.17 7.07
CA THR A 318 16.35 11.68 5.97
C THR A 318 16.49 10.80 4.71
N LEU A 319 17.69 10.30 4.40
CA LEU A 319 17.86 9.40 3.27
C LEU A 319 17.16 8.06 3.49
N LEU A 320 17.28 7.49 4.69
CA LEU A 320 16.54 6.27 5.06
C LEU A 320 15.03 6.48 4.99
N LEU A 321 14.53 7.61 5.51
CA LEU A 321 13.13 8.01 5.43
C LEU A 321 12.65 8.03 3.97
N VAL A 322 13.39 8.70 3.07
CA VAL A 322 13.03 8.81 1.65
C VAL A 322 13.00 7.44 0.97
N HIS A 323 13.92 6.52 1.30
CA HIS A 323 13.93 5.15 0.79
C HIS A 323 12.71 4.33 1.22
N ASP A 324 12.36 4.42 2.50
CA ASP A 324 11.24 3.65 3.03
C ASP A 324 9.90 4.23 2.55
N PHE A 325 9.78 5.56 2.52
CA PHE A 325 8.58 6.22 2.01
C PHE A 325 8.41 5.97 0.50
N SER A 326 9.48 5.94 -0.29
CA SER A 326 9.44 5.54 -1.71
C SER A 326 8.75 4.17 -1.90
N THR A 327 9.02 3.23 -0.99
CA THR A 327 8.43 1.87 -1.02
C THR A 327 6.92 1.90 -0.73
N VAL A 328 6.50 2.68 0.28
CA VAL A 328 5.07 2.82 0.62
C VAL A 328 4.31 3.58 -0.48
N VAL A 329 4.91 4.63 -1.03
CA VAL A 329 4.37 5.40 -2.15
C VAL A 329 4.18 4.51 -3.38
N GLU A 330 5.16 3.66 -3.67
CA GLU A 330 5.05 2.71 -4.77
C GLU A 330 3.90 1.71 -4.53
N ALA A 331 3.76 1.16 -3.32
CA ALA A 331 2.70 0.20 -3.02
C ALA A 331 1.32 0.83 -3.21
N LYS A 332 1.13 2.04 -2.66
CA LYS A 332 -0.08 2.84 -2.85
C LYS A 332 -0.38 3.07 -4.34
N ARG A 333 0.64 3.44 -5.14
CA ARG A 333 0.48 3.72 -6.57
C ARG A 333 0.18 2.46 -7.38
N SER A 334 0.83 1.35 -7.07
CA SER A 334 0.58 0.04 -7.71
C SER A 334 -0.83 -0.46 -7.43
N MET A 335 -1.31 -0.33 -6.19
CA MET A 335 -2.71 -0.63 -5.84
C MET A 335 -3.69 0.26 -6.61
N LYS A 336 -3.44 1.57 -6.71
CA LYS A 336 -4.28 2.50 -7.50
C LYS A 336 -4.27 2.18 -8.99
N ALA A 337 -3.11 1.77 -9.53
CA ALA A 337 -2.92 1.35 -10.92
C ALA A 337 -3.38 -0.09 -11.19
N ARG A 338 -3.85 -0.80 -10.14
CA ARG A 338 -4.24 -2.21 -10.21
C ARG A 338 -3.17 -3.10 -10.85
N ASP A 339 -1.90 -2.84 -10.54
CA ASP A 339 -0.78 -3.67 -10.97
C ASP A 339 -0.35 -4.57 -9.81
N VAL A 340 -0.84 -5.81 -9.83
CA VAL A 340 -0.60 -6.80 -8.78
C VAL A 340 0.86 -7.24 -8.82
N GLY A 341 1.47 -7.32 -10.00
CA GLY A 341 2.87 -7.72 -10.18
C GLY A 341 3.81 -6.73 -9.51
N ARG A 342 3.61 -5.43 -9.72
CA ARG A 342 4.38 -4.38 -9.02
C ARG A 342 4.18 -4.44 -7.51
N LEU A 343 2.95 -4.68 -7.04
CA LEU A 343 2.66 -4.81 -5.62
C LEU A 343 3.40 -6.02 -5.00
N MET A 344 3.44 -7.15 -5.70
CA MET A 344 4.15 -8.36 -5.26
C MET A 344 5.67 -8.15 -5.16
N LEU A 345 6.28 -7.39 -6.07
CA LEU A 345 7.70 -7.05 -5.98
C LEU A 345 8.03 -6.22 -4.73
N ILE A 346 7.09 -5.39 -4.27
CA ILE A 346 7.25 -4.61 -3.05
C ILE A 346 7.16 -5.53 -1.83
N TRP A 347 6.19 -6.43 -1.79
CA TRP A 347 6.08 -7.42 -0.71
C TRP A 347 7.32 -8.30 -0.61
N LYS A 348 7.84 -8.77 -1.75
CA LYS A 348 9.11 -9.52 -1.79
C LYS A 348 10.28 -8.69 -1.25
N LYS A 349 10.35 -7.40 -1.61
CA LYS A 349 11.37 -6.47 -1.08
C LYS A 349 11.24 -6.32 0.44
N VAL A 350 10.05 -6.02 0.95
CA VAL A 350 9.82 -5.83 2.40
C VAL A 350 10.23 -7.09 3.18
N VAL A 351 9.87 -8.27 2.68
CA VAL A 351 10.27 -9.54 3.33
C VAL A 351 11.79 -9.70 3.35
N SER A 352 12.47 -9.40 2.25
CA SER A 352 13.94 -9.45 2.16
C SER A 352 14.63 -8.45 3.10
N ASP A 353 14.12 -7.22 3.17
CA ASP A 353 14.68 -6.15 4.00
C ASP A 353 14.48 -6.47 5.50
N VAL A 354 13.32 -7.01 5.89
CA VAL A 354 13.06 -7.47 7.27
C VAL A 354 13.93 -8.66 7.65
N SER A 355 14.15 -9.60 6.73
CA SER A 355 14.96 -10.80 6.98
C SER A 355 16.46 -10.50 7.12
N SER A 356 16.91 -9.35 6.63
CA SER A 356 18.32 -8.90 6.69
C SER A 356 18.61 -7.91 7.82
N ALA A 357 17.58 -7.43 8.52
CA ALA A 357 17.74 -6.48 9.64
C ALA A 357 18.26 -7.17 10.92
N PRO A 358 19.20 -6.54 11.68
CA PRO A 358 19.64 -7.06 12.97
C PRO A 358 18.46 -7.19 13.95
N ARG A 359 18.46 -8.22 14.81
CA ARG A 359 17.34 -8.67 15.66
C ARG A 359 16.59 -7.60 16.47
N ASN A 360 17.15 -6.41 16.66
CA ASN A 360 16.50 -5.28 17.34
C ASN A 360 15.66 -4.37 16.41
N HIS A 361 15.69 -4.60 15.09
CA HIS A 361 14.95 -3.86 14.04
C HIS A 361 14.00 -4.77 13.25
N GLN A 362 13.70 -5.97 13.74
CA GLN A 362 12.73 -6.86 13.11
C GLN A 362 11.34 -6.21 13.22
N LEU A 363 10.89 -5.59 12.13
CA LEU A 363 9.48 -5.45 11.82
C LEU A 363 8.87 -6.84 12.05
N PHE A 364 7.98 -6.97 13.04
CA PHE A 364 7.39 -8.24 13.44
C PHE A 364 6.54 -8.84 12.30
N ILE A 365 7.18 -9.46 11.31
CA ILE A 365 6.62 -10.58 10.57
C ILE A 365 7.12 -11.81 11.32
N ILE A 366 6.37 -12.20 12.34
CA ILE A 366 6.69 -13.40 13.12
C ILE A 366 6.34 -14.63 12.26
N PRO A 367 7.20 -15.66 12.24
CA PRO A 367 7.05 -16.86 11.41
C PRO A 367 5.92 -17.77 11.91
N SER A 368 5.39 -18.53 10.95
CA SER A 368 4.72 -19.86 11.04
C SER A 368 3.83 -20.16 12.26
#